data_AF-A0A285Z005-F1
#
_entry.id   AF-A0A285Z005-F1
#
_cell.length_a   1.000
_cell.length_b   1.000
_cell.length_c   1.000
_cell.angle_alpha   90.00
_cell.angle_beta   90.00
_cell.angle_gamma   90.00
#
_symmetry.space_group_name_H-M   'P 1'
#
loop_
_entity.id
_entity.type
_entity.pdbx_description
1 polymer ?
#
loop_
_entity_poly.entity_id
_entity_poly.type
_entity_poly.pdbx_seq_one_letter_code
_entity_poly.pdbx_strand_id
1 'polypeptide(L)'
;MNLYAETNFILEMALQRSERGECATLLELARGGRIRLLLPGYSVGEPYEAWVRRTRQRTDLSRRLKTEIGELGRSEPYAGSTEEFADVVKLLDTSSREEKSRSTM
;
A
#
# COMPACT_ATOMS: atom_id res chain seq x y z
N MET A 1 8.91 18.32 -24.48
CA MET A 1 9.76 17.94 -23.32
C MET A 1 9.52 16.46 -23.03
N ASN A 2 10.58 15.67 -22.83
CA ASN A 2 10.46 14.27 -22.42
C ASN A 2 10.71 14.16 -20.91
N LEU A 3 9.85 13.43 -20.21
CA LEU A 3 9.99 13.17 -18.78
C LEU A 3 10.01 11.67 -18.54
N TYR A 4 11.08 11.16 -17.94
CA TYR A 4 11.20 9.74 -17.60
C TYR A 4 10.66 9.52 -16.20
N ALA A 5 9.66 8.65 -16.09
CA ALA A 5 9.07 8.27 -14.82
C ALA A 5 9.81 7.05 -14.25
N GLU A 6 10.19 7.14 -12.99
CA GLU A 6 10.77 6.03 -12.25
C GLU A 6 9.68 5.17 -11.61
N THR A 7 10.09 4.03 -11.07
CA THR A 7 9.27 3.13 -10.23
C THR A 7 8.42 3.88 -9.20
N ASN A 8 8.97 4.91 -8.55
CA ASN A 8 8.25 5.69 -7.55
C ASN A 8 6.99 6.36 -8.12
N PHE A 9 7.00 6.83 -9.37
CA PHE A 9 5.81 7.44 -9.97
C PHE A 9 4.62 6.47 -9.98
N ILE A 10 4.87 5.20 -10.29
CA ILE A 10 3.83 4.16 -10.25
C ILE A 10 3.39 3.90 -8.81
N LEU A 11 4.35 3.82 -7.87
CA LEU A 11 4.06 3.56 -6.47
C LEU A 11 3.24 4.68 -5.82
N GLU A 12 3.58 5.94 -6.07
CA GLU A 12 2.85 7.12 -5.56
C GLU A 12 1.40 7.11 -6.05
N MET A 13 1.19 6.80 -7.34
CA MET A 13 -0.14 6.71 -7.96
C MET A 13 -0.95 5.50 -7.44
N ALA A 14 -0.37 4.30 -7.40
CA ALA A 14 -1.05 3.08 -6.99
C ALA A 14 -1.37 3.06 -5.49
N LEU A 15 -0.46 3.58 -4.66
CA LEU A 15 -0.58 3.57 -3.20
C LEU A 15 -1.22 4.84 -2.63
N GLN A 16 -1.58 5.80 -3.49
CA GLN A 16 -2.18 7.08 -3.09
C GLN A 16 -1.39 7.79 -1.98
N ARG A 17 -0.08 7.81 -2.15
CA ARG A 17 0.83 8.47 -1.21
C ARG A 17 0.80 9.98 -1.39
N SER A 18 1.58 10.68 -0.58
CA SER A 18 1.63 12.14 -0.50
C SER A 18 1.84 12.81 -1.85
N GLU A 19 2.64 12.22 -2.75
CA GLU A 19 2.99 12.86 -4.02
C GLU A 19 2.07 12.46 -5.19
N ARG A 20 0.94 11.81 -4.90
CA ARG A 20 -0.06 11.44 -5.92
C ARG A 20 -0.55 12.68 -6.68
N GLY A 21 -0.69 13.81 -6.00
CA GLY A 21 -1.19 15.05 -6.59
C GLY A 21 -0.27 15.59 -7.69
N GLU A 22 1.04 15.64 -7.43
CA GLU A 22 2.01 16.04 -8.43
C GLU A 22 2.10 15.02 -9.57
N CYS A 23 2.10 13.72 -9.25
CA CYS A 23 2.12 12.66 -10.26
C CYS A 23 0.89 12.73 -11.21
N ALA A 24 -0.30 12.99 -10.66
CA ALA A 24 -1.51 13.18 -11.44
C ALA A 24 -1.45 14.43 -12.32
N THR A 25 -0.87 15.52 -11.83
CA THR A 25 -0.67 16.75 -12.60
C THR A 25 0.26 16.51 -13.80
N LEU A 26 1.35 15.78 -13.60
CA LEU A 26 2.27 15.38 -14.68
C LEU A 26 1.56 14.49 -15.71
N LEU A 27 0.71 13.58 -15.26
CA LEU A 27 -0.10 12.74 -16.15
C LEU A 27 -1.06 13.57 -17.00
N GLU A 28 -1.72 14.57 -16.41
CA GLU A 28 -2.62 15.47 -17.13
C GLU A 28 -1.89 16.35 -18.15
N LEU A 29 -0.70 16.84 -17.81
CA LEU A 29 0.16 17.56 -18.75
C LEU A 29 0.60 16.67 -19.92
N ALA A 30 0.87 15.39 -19.65
CA ALA A 30 1.20 14.41 -20.68
C ALA A 30 -0.01 14.10 -21.57
N ARG A 31 -1.20 13.93 -20.97
CA ARG A 31 -2.47 13.72 -21.67
C ARG A 31 -2.82 14.90 -22.58
N GLY A 32 -2.55 16.12 -22.12
CA GLY A 32 -2.70 17.35 -22.89
C GLY A 32 -1.60 17.59 -23.93
N GLY A 33 -0.68 16.64 -24.14
CA GLY A 33 0.41 16.72 -25.12
C GLY A 33 1.50 17.75 -24.79
N ARG A 34 1.48 18.36 -23.61
CA ARG A 34 2.49 19.38 -23.22
C ARG A 34 3.83 18.74 -22.88
N ILE A 35 3.81 17.52 -22.36
CA ILE A 35 5.00 16.71 -22.09
C ILE A 35 4.82 15.30 -22.65
N ARG A 36 5.93 14.59 -22.83
CA ARG A 36 5.93 13.16 -23.18
C ARG A 36 6.42 12.39 -21.96
N LEU A 37 5.49 11.77 -21.24
CA LEU A 37 5.80 10.92 -20.10
C LEU A 37 6.23 9.54 -20.61
N LEU A 38 7.46 9.13 -20.28
CA LEU A 38 8.08 7.90 -20.72
C LEU A 38 8.28 7.00 -19.50
N LEU A 39 7.73 5.79 -19.55
CA LEU A 39 7.86 4.81 -18.48
C LEU A 39 8.78 3.68 -18.95
N PRO A 40 10.01 3.58 -18.41
CA PRO A 40 10.88 2.46 -18.70
C PRO A 40 10.25 1.14 -18.25
N GLY A 41 10.40 0.06 -19.02
CA GLY A 41 9.77 -1.23 -18.71
C GLY A 41 10.19 -1.82 -17.35
N TYR A 42 11.44 -1.56 -16.92
CA TYR A 42 11.93 -1.99 -15.61
C TYR A 42 11.19 -1.29 -14.45
N SER A 43 10.70 -0.07 -14.66
CA SER A 43 9.95 0.69 -13.66
C SER A 43 8.58 0.07 -13.36
N VAL A 44 8.13 -0.94 -14.11
CA VAL A 44 6.83 -1.62 -13.94
C VAL A 44 6.98 -2.97 -13.27
N GLY A 45 7.94 -3.79 -13.71
CA GLY A 45 8.06 -5.19 -13.25
C GLY A 45 8.54 -5.35 -11.82
N GLU A 46 9.59 -4.62 -11.44
CA GLU A 46 10.23 -4.70 -10.11
C GLU A 46 9.32 -4.18 -8.96
N PRO A 47 8.59 -3.06 -9.09
CA PRO A 47 7.66 -2.63 -8.04
C PRO A 47 6.44 -3.53 -7.89
N TYR A 48 5.99 -4.21 -8.94
CA TYR A 48 4.85 -5.12 -8.82
C TYR A 48 5.17 -6.29 -7.88
N GLU A 49 6.36 -6.89 -8.00
CA GLU A 49 6.80 -7.93 -7.07
C GLU A 49 7.04 -7.40 -5.65
N ALA A 50 7.66 -6.23 -5.52
CA ALA A 50 7.83 -5.58 -4.23
C ALA A 50 6.48 -5.25 -3.57
N TRP A 51 5.49 -4.84 -4.36
CA TRP A 51 4.11 -4.57 -3.95
C TRP A 51 3.41 -5.84 -3.47
N VAL A 52 3.43 -6.93 -4.25
CA VAL A 52 2.88 -8.23 -3.85
C VAL A 52 3.54 -8.71 -2.55
N ARG A 53 4.86 -8.56 -2.43
CA ARG A 53 5.61 -8.95 -1.22
C ARG A 53 5.17 -8.14 0.00
N ARG A 54 4.97 -6.83 -0.14
CA ARG A 54 4.57 -5.94 0.97
C ARG A 54 3.15 -6.25 1.45
N THR A 55 2.22 -6.50 0.53
CA THR A 55 0.84 -6.94 0.85
C THR A 55 0.84 -8.27 1.60
N ARG A 56 1.68 -9.22 1.19
CA ARG A 56 1.85 -10.51 1.91
C ARG A 56 2.41 -10.31 3.31
N GLN A 57 3.44 -9.49 3.47
CA GLN A 57 4.03 -9.18 4.78
C GLN A 57 3.02 -8.55 5.74
N ARG A 58 2.19 -7.62 5.24
CA ARG A 58 1.17 -6.94 6.05
C ARG A 58 0.06 -7.89 6.50
N THR A 59 -0.36 -8.80 5.61
CA THR A 59 -1.34 -9.85 5.93
C THR A 59 -0.77 -10.80 6.99
N ASP A 60 0.49 -11.21 6.85
CA ASP A 60 1.15 -12.10 7.80
C ASP A 60 1.32 -11.43 9.18
N LEU A 61 1.72 -10.17 9.21
CA LEU A 61 1.84 -9.39 10.44
C LEU A 61 0.48 -9.24 11.15
N SER A 62 -0.59 -8.90 10.42
CA SER A 62 -1.94 -8.82 10.98
C SER A 62 -2.38 -10.15 11.59
N ARG A 63 -2.08 -11.27 10.93
CA ARG A 63 -2.36 -12.61 11.44
C ARG A 63 -1.59 -12.92 12.72
N ARG A 64 -0.29 -12.62 12.77
CA ARG A 64 0.55 -12.82 13.97
C ARG A 64 0.06 -11.96 15.14
N LEU A 65 -0.24 -10.69 14.89
CA LEU A 65 -0.79 -9.78 15.90
C LEU A 65 -2.13 -10.29 16.46
N LYS A 66 -3.05 -10.75 15.59
CA LYS A 66 -4.31 -11.37 16.02
C LYS A 66 -4.08 -12.55 16.97
N THR A 67 -3.10 -13.40 16.66
CA THR A 67 -2.74 -14.54 17.51
C THR A 67 -2.21 -14.08 18.87
N GLU A 68 -1.22 -13.19 18.90
CA GLU A 68 -0.61 -12.71 20.15
C GLU A 68 -1.61 -11.95 21.04
N ILE A 69 -2.46 -11.11 20.46
CA ILE A 69 -3.53 -10.42 21.21
C ILE A 69 -4.53 -11.43 21.78
N GLY A 70 -4.86 -12.47 21.03
CA GLY A 70 -5.73 -13.56 21.49
C GLY A 70 -5.13 -14.35 22.66
N GLU A 71 -3.82 -14.60 22.64
CA GLU A 71 -3.11 -15.25 23.75
C GLU A 71 -2.99 -14.32 24.97
N LEU A 72 -2.70 -13.03 24.77
CA LEU A 72 -2.67 -12.02 25.83
C LEU A 72 -4.03 -11.87 26.50
N GLY A 73 -5.12 -11.91 25.74
CA GLY A 73 -6.48 -11.87 26.27
C GLY A 73 -6.86 -13.04 27.19
N ARG A 74 -6.11 -14.14 27.14
CA ARG A 74 -6.29 -15.28 28.07
C ARG A 74 -5.59 -15.06 29.41
N SER A 75 -4.76 -14.03 29.51
CA SER A 75 -4.07 -13.67 30.74
C SER A 75 -4.90 -12.63 31.50
N GLU A 76 -5.22 -12.95 32.76
CA GLU A 76 -6.03 -12.13 33.68
C GLU A 76 -5.67 -10.63 33.75
N PRO A 77 -4.38 -10.22 33.66
CA PRO A 77 -4.00 -8.81 33.67
C PRO A 77 -4.34 -8.03 32.40
N TYR A 78 -4.57 -8.72 31.28
CA TYR A 78 -4.67 -8.12 29.93
C TYR A 78 -6.00 -8.37 29.25
N ALA A 79 -6.94 -9.04 29.93
CA ALA A 79 -8.27 -9.35 29.41
C ALA A 79 -9.04 -8.11 28.92
N GLY A 80 -8.79 -6.92 29.52
CA GLY A 80 -9.41 -5.65 29.12
C GLY A 80 -8.67 -4.84 28.05
N SER A 81 -7.40 -5.14 27.76
CA SER A 81 -6.61 -4.40 26.74
C SER A 81 -6.79 -4.96 25.32
N THR A 82 -7.47 -6.09 25.18
CA THR A 82 -7.73 -6.72 23.86
C THR A 82 -8.55 -5.83 22.93
N GLU A 83 -9.44 -5.00 23.47
CA GLU A 83 -10.22 -4.03 22.69
C GLU A 83 -9.34 -2.91 22.11
N GLU A 84 -8.34 -2.44 22.85
CA GLU A 84 -7.42 -1.37 22.40
C GLU A 84 -6.59 -1.81 21.19
N PHE A 85 -6.20 -3.09 21.13
CA PHE A 85 -5.44 -3.63 20.00
C PHE A 85 -6.31 -4.07 18.83
N ALA A 86 -7.63 -4.25 19.03
CA ALA A 86 -8.55 -4.65 17.97
C ALA A 86 -8.64 -3.61 16.86
N ASP A 87 -8.60 -2.32 17.20
CA ASP A 87 -8.65 -1.22 16.24
C ASP A 87 -7.40 -1.16 15.35
N VAL A 88 -6.22 -1.41 15.92
CA VAL A 88 -4.95 -1.49 15.17
C VAL A 88 -4.97 -2.66 14.19
N VAL A 89 -5.45 -3.82 14.64
CA VAL A 89 -5.62 -5.01 13.80
C VAL A 89 -6.61 -4.75 12.67
N LYS A 90 -7.73 -4.09 12.97
CA LYS A 90 -8.78 -3.74 11.99
C LYS A 90 -8.27 -2.74 10.95
N LEU A 91 -7.47 -1.76 11.35
CA LEU A 91 -6.80 -0.84 10.44
C LEU A 91 -5.83 -1.57 9.49
N LEU A 92 -5.05 -2.52 9.99
CA LEU A 92 -4.12 -3.32 9.19
C LEU A 92 -4.86 -4.26 8.20
N ASP A 93 -5.98 -4.85 8.61
CA ASP A 93 -6.80 -5.71 7.74
C ASP A 93 -7.52 -4.89 6.66
N THR A 94 -8.11 -3.75 7.04
CA THR A 94 -8.82 -2.84 6.12
C THR A 94 -7.86 -2.28 5.07
N SER A 95 -6.69 -1.78 5.50
CA SER A 95 -5.66 -1.31 4.56
C SER A 95 -5.16 -2.42 3.61
N SER A 96 -5.02 -3.66 4.10
CA SER A 96 -4.63 -4.81 3.25
C SER A 96 -5.70 -5.20 2.22
N ARG A 97 -6.99 -5.05 2.57
CA ARG A 97 -8.13 -5.32 1.67
C ARG A 97 -8.28 -4.25 0.60
N GLU A 98 -8.19 -2.97 0.98
CA GLU A 98 -8.23 -1.85 0.04
C GLU A 98 -7.07 -1.91 -0.97
N GLU A 99 -5.89 -2.32 -0.51
CA GLU A 99 -4.69 -2.49 -1.34
C GLU A 99 -4.86 -3.68 -2.31
N LYS A 100 -5.48 -4.80 -1.89
CA LYS A 100 -5.81 -5.93 -2.77
C LYS A 100 -6.83 -5.58 -3.87
N SER A 101 -7.91 -4.88 -3.52
CA SER A 101 -8.94 -4.49 -4.50
C SER A 101 -8.40 -3.60 -5.62
N ARG A 102 -7.35 -2.81 -5.34
CA ARG A 102 -6.69 -1.93 -6.31
C ARG A 102 -5.78 -2.65 -7.31
N SER A 103 -5.44 -3.92 -7.08
CA SER A 103 -4.59 -4.70 -8.00
C SER A 103 -5.35 -5.55 -9.01
N THR A 104 -6.66 -5.69 -8.83
CA THR A 104 -7.52 -6.48 -9.71
C THR A 104 -8.24 -5.60 -10.75
N MET A 105 -7.93 -4.30 -10.77
CA MET A 105 -8.49 -3.28 -11.66
C MET A 105 -7.40 -2.78 -12.62
#